data_AF-A0AAW5TTC6-F1
#
_entry.id   AF-A0AAW5TTC6-F1
#
_cell.length_a   1.000
_cell.length_b   1.000
_cell.length_c   1.000
_cell.angle_alpha   90.00
_cell.angle_beta   90.00
_cell.angle_gamma   90.00
#
_symmetry.space_group_name_H-M   'P 1'
#
loop_
_entity.id
_entity.type
_entity.pdbx_description
1 polymer ?
#
loop_
_entity_poly.entity_id
_entity_poly.type
_entity_poly.pdbx_seq_one_letter_code
_entity_poly.pdbx_strand_id
1 'polypeptide(L)' 'MASRTRRKTESGMTYRNWDESEEKKLYELSIKGLSDSEISVIMNRSVSAIANRRYFLRERGNWGKSSEREERI' A
#
# COMPACT_ATOMS: atom_id res chain seq x y z
N MET A 1 4.45 30.43 11.96
CA MET A 1 3.58 29.29 11.58
C MET A 1 4.42 28.30 10.81
N ALA A 2 4.63 27.08 11.32
CA ALA A 2 5.40 26.07 10.62
C ALA A 2 4.58 25.57 9.41
N SER A 3 4.87 26.10 8.22
CA SER A 3 4.35 25.57 6.97
C SER A 3 4.81 24.13 6.82
N ARG A 4 3.90 23.18 7.05
CA ARG A 4 4.05 21.80 6.59
C ARG A 4 3.93 21.80 5.07
N THR A 5 4.98 22.26 4.39
CA THR A 5 5.14 22.07 2.97
C THR A 5 5.09 20.57 2.71
N ARG A 6 4.02 20.13 2.03
CA ARG A 6 3.89 18.76 1.55
C ARG A 6 5.14 18.48 0.71
N ARG A 7 6.07 17.66 1.21
CA ARG A 7 7.14 17.14 0.36
C ARG A 7 6.45 16.31 -0.72
N LYS A 8 6.32 16.87 -1.92
CA LYS A 8 6.17 16.07 -3.12
C LYS A 8 7.50 15.33 -3.25
N THR A 9 7.52 14.07 -2.86
CA THR A 9 8.59 13.17 -3.31
C THR A 9 8.50 13.14 -4.84
N GLU A 10 9.65 13.15 -5.51
CA GLU A 10 9.79 13.36 -6.98
C GLU A 10 9.01 12.36 -7.85
N SER A 11 8.38 11.36 -7.25
CA SER A 11 7.65 10.28 -7.89
C SER A 11 6.17 10.24 -7.52
N GLY A 12 5.44 11.36 -7.50
CA GLY A 12 3.96 11.39 -7.61
C GLY A 12 3.11 10.58 -6.60
N MET A 13 3.70 9.91 -5.62
CA MET A 13 3.03 9.03 -4.68
C MET A 13 2.43 9.86 -3.56
N THR A 14 1.28 10.45 -3.83
CA THR A 14 0.43 10.92 -2.76
C THR A 14 -0.10 9.71 -1.99
N TYR A 15 -0.18 9.83 -0.66
CA TYR A 15 -0.74 8.84 0.27
C TYR A 15 -2.14 8.31 -0.10
N ARG A 16 -2.84 8.98 -1.02
CA ARG A 16 -4.20 8.66 -1.49
C ARG A 16 -4.23 7.77 -2.73
N ASN A 17 -3.19 7.80 -3.55
CA ASN A 17 -3.20 7.08 -4.82
C ASN A 17 -2.53 5.72 -4.58
N TRP A 18 -3.36 4.68 -4.56
CA TRP A 18 -2.94 3.28 -4.56
C TRP A 18 -3.44 2.69 -5.87
N ASP A 19 -2.53 2.16 -6.66
CA ASP A 19 -2.90 1.41 -7.86
C ASP A 19 -3.08 -0.09 -7.54
N GLU A 20 -3.69 -0.82 -8.48
CA GLU A 20 -3.97 -2.25 -8.31
C GLU A 20 -2.67 -3.08 -8.12
N SER A 21 -1.56 -2.66 -8.73
CA SER A 21 -0.27 -3.34 -8.63
C SER A 21 0.38 -3.17 -7.25
N GLU A 22 0.26 -1.98 -6.66
CA GLU A 22 0.70 -1.68 -5.32
C GLU A 22 -0.13 -2.42 -4.27
N GLU A 23 -1.44 -2.53 -4.48
CA GLU A 23 -2.30 -3.33 -3.62
C GLU A 23 -1.99 -4.82 -3.67
N LYS A 24 -1.75 -5.35 -4.88
CA LYS A 24 -1.30 -6.72 -5.05
C LYS A 24 0.02 -6.95 -4.33
N LYS A 25 1.01 -6.06 -4.51
CA LYS A 25 2.29 -6.13 -3.82
C LYS A 25 2.13 -6.04 -2.30
N LEU A 26 1.26 -5.16 -1.80
CA LEU A 26 0.94 -5.06 -0.37
C LEU A 26 0.34 -6.35 0.17
N TYR A 27 -0.59 -6.97 -0.58
CA TYR A 27 -1.20 -8.25 -0.23
C TYR A 27 -0.14 -9.35 -0.18
N GLU A 28 0.68 -9.50 -1.23
CA GLU A 28 1.75 -10.50 -1.31
C GLU A 28 2.77 -10.39 -0.17
N LEU A 29 3.17 -9.16 0.20
CA LEU A 29 4.09 -8.97 1.31
C LEU A 29 3.42 -9.27 2.65
N SER A 30 2.13 -8.96 2.78
CA SER A 30 1.37 -9.25 3.99
C SER A 30 1.14 -10.76 4.21
N ILE A 31 0.87 -11.53 3.15
CA ILE A 31 0.74 -12.99 3.24
C ILE A 31 2.07 -13.68 3.55
N LYS A 32 3.20 -13.07 3.15
CA LYS A 32 4.55 -13.51 3.54
C LYS A 32 4.86 -13.26 5.01
N GLY A 33 3.95 -12.63 5.76
CA GLY A 33 4.11 -12.37 7.19
C GLY A 33 4.97 -11.16 7.52
N LEU A 34 5.31 -10.32 6.52
CA LEU A 34 6.11 -9.11 6.75
C LEU A 34 5.34 -8.10 7.60
N SER A 35 6.06 -7.45 8.50
CA SER A 35 5.54 -6.35 9.32
C SER A 35 5.32 -5.09 8.48
N ASP A 36 4.46 -4.19 8.95
CA ASP A 36 4.20 -2.93 8.26
C ASP A 36 5.47 -2.08 8.10
N SER A 37 6.41 -2.19 9.04
CA SER A 37 7.72 -1.53 8.95
C SER A 37 8.56 -2.07 7.79
N GLU A 38 8.62 -3.39 7.61
CA GLU A 38 9.36 -3.99 6.49
C GLU A 38 8.70 -3.67 5.15
N ILE A 39 7.37 -3.77 5.09
CA ILE A 39 6.59 -3.41 3.90
C ILE A 39 6.80 -1.94 3.55
N SER A 40 6.88 -1.05 4.54
CA SER A 40 7.13 0.38 4.34
C SER A 40 8.43 0.64 3.59
N VAL A 41 9.49 -0.11 3.94
CA VAL A 41 10.80 -0.03 3.28
C VAL A 41 10.72 -0.57 1.85
N ILE A 42 10.10 -1.74 1.66
CA ILE A 42 9.99 -2.41 0.34
C ILE A 42 9.14 -1.61 -0.65
N MET A 43 8.08 -0.96 -0.16
CA MET A 43 7.16 -0.17 -0.98
C MET A 43 7.51 1.31 -1.05
N ASN A 44 8.55 1.75 -0.33
CA ASN A 44 8.92 3.15 -0.17
C ASN A 44 7.72 4.05 0.22
N ARG A 45 6.89 3.56 1.15
CA ARG A 45 5.70 4.24 1.66
C ARG A 45 5.79 4.34 3.17
N SER A 46 5.17 5.36 3.78
CA SER A 46 5.16 5.46 5.25
C SER A 46 4.43 4.29 5.89
N VAL A 47 4.88 3.83 7.06
CA VAL A 47 4.23 2.78 7.87
C VAL A 47 2.73 3.05 8.05
N SER A 48 2.36 4.30 8.37
CA SER A 48 0.95 4.68 8.55
C SER A 48 0.12 4.54 7.27
N ALA A 49 0.71 4.75 6.09
CA ALA A 49 0.03 4.53 4.81
C ALA A 49 -0.23 3.05 4.54
N ILE A 50 0.74 2.19 4.88
CA ILE A 50 0.60 0.72 4.81
C ILE A 50 -0.52 0.26 5.73
N ALA A 51 -0.47 0.62 7.01
CA ALA A 51 -1.46 0.22 8.00
C ALA A 51 -2.88 0.68 7.61
N ASN A 52 -3.03 1.96 7.22
CA ASN A 52 -4.31 2.50 6.77
C ASN A 52 -4.85 1.80 5.52
N ARG A 53 -4.00 1.47 4.54
CA ARG A 53 -4.46 0.78 3.34
C ARG A 53 -4.89 -0.65 3.65
N ARG A 54 -4.13 -1.38 4.46
CA ARG A 54 -4.51 -2.73 4.90
C ARG A 54 -5.86 -2.74 5.60
N TYR A 55 -6.08 -1.80 6.52
CA TYR A 55 -7.36 -1.64 7.20
C TYR A 55 -8.49 -1.39 6.19
N PHE A 56 -8.33 -0.41 5.30
CA PHE A 56 -9.34 -0.07 4.29
C PHE A 56 -9.69 -1.21 3.34
N LEU A 57 -8.69 -1.98 2.89
CA LEU A 57 -8.89 -3.13 2.00
C LEU A 57 -9.63 -4.27 2.69
N ARG A 58 -9.37 -4.50 3.99
CA ARG A 58 -10.07 -5.50 4.80
C ARG A 58 -11.52 -5.10 5.04
N GLU A 59 -11.77 -3.85 5.44
CA GLU A 59 -13.13 -3.32 5.67
C GLU A 59 -14.01 -3.43 4.41
N ARG A 60 -13.43 -3.20 3.22
CA ARG A 60 -14.16 -3.31 1.95
C ARG A 60 -14.29 -4.75 1.43
N GLY A 61 -13.75 -5.74 2.12
CA GLY A 61 -13.71 -7.12 1.64
C GLY A 61 -12.95 -7.27 0.32
N ASN A 62 -12.02 -6.36 0.02
CA ASN A 62 -11.19 -6.37 -1.19
C ASN A 62 -9.78 -6.90 -0.91
N TRP A 63 -9.53 -7.34 0.32
CA TRP A 63 -8.31 -8.01 0.70
C TRP A 63 -8.14 -9.31 -0.10
N GLY A 64 -7.13 -9.37 -0.97
CA GLY A 64 -6.85 -10.55 -1.82
C GLY A 64 -7.58 -10.61 -3.16
N LYS A 65 -8.55 -9.72 -3.44
CA LYS A 65 -9.22 -9.71 -4.76
C LYS A 65 -8.30 -9.28 -5.90
N SER A 66 -7.29 -8.46 -5.59
CA SER A 66 -6.30 -7.98 -6.56
C SER A 66 -5.25 -9.05 -6.93
N SER A 67 -5.13 -10.15 -6.17
CA SER A 67 -4.20 -11.25 -6.50
C SER A 67 -4.80 -12.30 -7.45
N GLU A 68 -6.13 -12.45 -7.49
CA GLU A 68 -6.80 -13.52 -8.25
C GLU A 68 -7.03 -13.21 -9.74
N ARG A 69 -6.82 -11.95 -10.17
CA ARG A 69 -7.11 -11.52 -11.55
C ARG A 69 -6.10 -11.98 -12.60
N GLU A 70 -4.92 -12.49 -12.21
CA GLU A 70 -3.86 -12.87 -13.15
C GLU A 70 -3.83 -14.36 -13.56
N GLU A 71 -4.64 -15.24 -12.96
CA GLU A 71 -4.62 -16.69 -13.27
C GLU A 71 -5.60 -17.12 -14.39
N ARG A 72 -5.88 -16.24 -15.36
CA ARG A 72 -6.68 -16.61 -16.56
C ARG A 72 -5.89 -16.36 -17.85
N ILE A 73 -4.93 -17.25 -18.15
CA ILE A 73 -4.38 -17.44 -19.49
C ILE A 73 -4.30 -18.95 -19.76
#